data_AF-A0A847Y9U7-F1
#
_entry.id   AF-A0A847Y9U7-F1
#
_cell.length_a   1.000
_cell.length_b   1.000
_cell.length_c   1.000
_cell.angle_alpha   90.00
_cell.angle_beta   90.00
_cell.angle_gamma   90.00
#
_symmetry.space_group_name_H-M   'P 1'
#
loop_
_entity.id
_entity.type
_entity.pdbx_description
1 polymer ?
#
loop_
_entity_poly.entity_id
_entity_poly.type
_entity_poly.pdbx_seq_one_letter_code
_entity_poly.pdbx_strand_id
1 'polypeptide(L)'
;MRTSFLVATLTVGLLAICADTFAAEVPPAPKASTFAPAEDLVTALDSYIERIDEVLADPDEFADLQSRVVKDAETISVLALVLGLHDEDNPYKAAASELIKASQAVAQAADYAAAKAAFAQLQAAKSAKGGEVTGWVRVASLTALMEQVPLVNSRLKRYLRRFDRQADAIAVDAAVLAAIAQGSMANLDETSRPSNSEQWFAFCEQMRDAAAAVNKAARAKDQAGATAAEATLAKTCDECHVVFHPEAVGKLE
;
A
#
# COMPACT_ATOMS: atom_id res chain seq x y z
N MET A 1 59.79 37.70 -48.10
CA MET A 1 59.00 36.48 -47.89
C MET A 1 57.99 36.76 -46.80
N ARG A 2 56.70 36.84 -47.14
CA ARG A 2 55.59 37.02 -46.18
C ARG A 2 54.92 35.67 -46.01
N THR A 3 54.98 35.10 -44.81
CA THR A 3 54.25 33.88 -44.43
C THR A 3 52.98 34.29 -43.70
N SER A 4 51.84 34.03 -44.33
CA SER A 4 50.51 34.14 -43.72
C SER A 4 50.17 32.84 -43.00
N PHE A 5 49.82 32.91 -41.71
CA PHE A 5 49.19 31.81 -40.98
C PHE A 5 47.70 32.09 -40.87
N LEU A 6 46.87 31.20 -41.43
CA LEU A 6 45.43 31.12 -41.17
C LEU A 6 45.21 30.32 -39.88
N VAL A 7 44.49 30.90 -38.91
CA VAL A 7 43.96 30.19 -37.74
C VAL A 7 42.48 29.95 -37.99
N ALA A 8 42.09 28.67 -38.11
CA ALA A 8 40.70 28.25 -38.21
C ALA A 8 40.17 27.92 -36.81
N THR A 9 39.20 28.70 -36.34
CA THR A 9 38.51 28.48 -35.07
C THR A 9 37.39 27.46 -35.27
N LEU A 10 37.56 26.26 -34.72
CA LEU A 10 36.55 25.20 -34.69
C LEU A 10 35.60 25.45 -33.51
N THR A 11 34.36 25.86 -33.77
CA THR A 11 33.31 25.99 -32.75
C THR A 11 32.62 24.62 -32.58
N VAL A 12 32.88 23.95 -31.46
CA VAL A 12 32.15 22.74 -31.07
C VAL A 12 30.86 23.19 -30.38
N GLY A 13 29.72 23.00 -31.07
CA GLY A 13 28.40 23.20 -30.51
C GLY A 13 28.05 22.10 -29.52
N LEU A 14 27.96 22.45 -28.23
CA LEU A 14 27.49 21.56 -27.18
C LEU A 14 25.96 21.44 -27.31
N LEU A 15 25.46 20.35 -27.89
CA LEU A 15 24.05 19.98 -27.81
C LEU A 15 23.76 19.54 -26.37
N ALA A 16 23.05 20.37 -25.61
CA ALA A 16 22.45 19.96 -24.35
C ALA A 16 21.29 19.00 -24.66
N ILE A 17 21.52 17.70 -24.48
CA ILE A 17 20.45 16.72 -24.43
C ILE A 17 19.76 16.90 -23.08
N CYS A 18 18.61 17.59 -23.08
CA CYS A 18 17.69 17.55 -21.95
C CYS A 18 17.23 16.09 -21.81
N ALA A 19 17.73 15.39 -20.81
CA ALA A 19 17.16 14.12 -20.39
C ALA A 19 15.82 14.42 -19.73
N ASP A 20 14.74 14.37 -20.52
CA ASP A 20 13.40 14.29 -19.97
C ASP A 20 13.32 12.99 -19.16
N THR A 21 13.38 13.12 -17.84
CA THR A 21 13.07 12.03 -16.91
C THR A 21 11.59 11.72 -17.05
N PHE A 22 11.23 10.84 -17.98
CA PHE A 22 9.89 10.28 -18.08
C PHE A 22 9.63 9.47 -16.81
N ALA A 23 8.83 10.03 -15.89
CA ALA A 23 8.25 9.25 -14.81
C ALA A 23 7.38 8.16 -15.43
N ALA A 24 7.61 6.90 -15.06
CA ALA A 24 6.80 5.80 -15.57
C ALA A 24 5.34 5.99 -15.13
N GLU A 25 4.42 6.00 -16.08
CA GLU A 25 2.99 6.13 -15.81
C GLU A 25 2.47 4.85 -15.16
N VAL A 26 1.76 5.00 -14.04
CA VAL A 26 1.11 3.88 -13.35
C VAL A 26 0.01 3.31 -14.26
N PRO A 27 -0.03 2.00 -14.52
CA PRO A 27 -1.06 1.42 -15.37
C PRO A 27 -2.46 1.67 -14.82
N PRO A 28 -3.49 1.77 -15.69
CA PRO A 28 -4.86 1.96 -15.24
C PRO A 28 -5.30 0.79 -14.36
N ALA A 29 -5.78 1.11 -13.15
CA ALA A 29 -6.25 0.08 -12.23
C ALA A 29 -7.57 -0.54 -12.71
N PRO A 30 -7.83 -1.83 -12.45
CA PRO A 30 -9.15 -2.42 -12.59
C PRO A 30 -10.12 -1.80 -11.57
N LYS A 31 -11.41 -2.10 -11.73
CA LYS A 31 -12.42 -1.74 -10.72
C LYS A 31 -12.06 -2.37 -9.37
N ALA A 32 -12.17 -1.60 -8.29
CA ALA A 32 -11.79 -2.08 -6.96
C ALA A 32 -12.57 -3.34 -6.54
N SER A 33 -13.86 -3.41 -6.90
CA SER A 33 -14.73 -4.56 -6.64
C SER A 33 -14.22 -5.88 -7.25
N THR A 34 -13.32 -5.85 -8.24
CA THR A 34 -12.76 -7.08 -8.83
C THR A 34 -11.69 -7.72 -7.97
N PHE A 35 -11.09 -6.97 -7.04
CA PHE A 35 -10.01 -7.48 -6.18
C PHE A 35 -10.28 -7.38 -4.68
N ALA A 36 -11.16 -6.49 -4.24
CA ALA A 36 -11.53 -6.37 -2.84
C ALA A 36 -12.97 -5.86 -2.71
N PRO A 37 -13.90 -6.63 -2.11
CA PRO A 37 -15.25 -6.14 -1.81
C PRO A 37 -15.22 -4.93 -0.86
N ALA A 38 -16.11 -3.95 -1.06
CA ALA A 38 -16.13 -2.75 -0.22
C ALA A 38 -16.37 -3.07 1.27
N GLU A 39 -17.22 -4.05 1.57
CA GLU A 39 -17.52 -4.48 2.94
C GLU A 39 -16.25 -4.94 3.70
N ASP A 40 -15.36 -5.65 3.01
CA ASP A 40 -14.13 -6.21 3.60
C ASP A 40 -13.13 -5.09 3.89
N LEU A 41 -13.05 -4.10 2.99
CA LEU A 41 -12.22 -2.91 3.15
C LEU A 41 -12.75 -1.99 4.27
N VAL A 42 -14.07 -1.82 4.38
CA VAL A 42 -14.72 -1.08 5.48
C VAL A 42 -14.41 -1.74 6.81
N THR A 43 -14.60 -3.06 6.89
CA THR A 43 -14.30 -3.85 8.10
C THR A 43 -12.83 -3.72 8.50
N ALA A 44 -11.92 -3.80 7.52
CA ALA A 44 -10.49 -3.62 7.77
C ALA A 44 -10.18 -2.21 8.29
N LEU A 45 -10.71 -1.16 7.63
CA LEU A 45 -10.45 0.22 8.00
C LEU A 45 -10.90 0.50 9.44
N ASP A 46 -12.10 0.05 9.80
CA ASP A 46 -12.61 0.18 11.17
C ASP A 46 -11.73 -0.54 12.19
N SER A 47 -11.30 -1.77 11.89
CA SER A 47 -10.41 -2.54 12.77
C SER A 47 -9.05 -1.87 12.97
N TYR A 48 -8.50 -1.22 11.94
CA TYR A 48 -7.25 -0.47 12.07
C TYR A 48 -7.40 0.80 12.91
N ILE A 49 -8.52 1.52 12.76
CA ILE A 49 -8.82 2.67 13.62
C ILE A 49 -8.94 2.24 15.08
N GLU A 50 -9.66 1.14 15.36
CA GLU A 50 -9.83 0.60 16.71
C GLU A 50 -8.48 0.20 17.33
N ARG A 51 -7.62 -0.49 16.58
CA ARG A 51 -6.27 -0.84 17.05
C ARG A 51 -5.41 0.35 17.42
N ILE A 52 -5.52 1.46 16.69
CA ILE A 52 -4.81 2.69 17.03
C ILE A 52 -5.39 3.28 18.32
N ASP A 53 -6.72 3.26 18.50
CA ASP A 53 -7.35 3.73 19.74
C ASP A 53 -6.86 2.95 20.97
N GLU A 54 -6.80 1.62 20.86
CA GLU A 54 -6.29 0.72 21.91
C GLU A 54 -4.88 1.12 22.34
N VAL A 55 -3.94 1.23 21.39
CA VAL A 55 -2.55 1.63 21.69
C VAL A 55 -2.47 3.04 22.26
N LEU A 56 -3.35 3.94 21.83
CA LEU A 56 -3.41 5.32 22.30
C LEU A 56 -4.19 5.48 23.62
N ALA A 57 -4.71 4.41 24.21
CA ALA A 57 -5.34 4.47 25.52
C ALA A 57 -4.31 4.65 26.65
N ASP A 58 -3.07 4.20 26.44
CA ASP A 58 -1.98 4.23 27.41
C ASP A 58 -0.70 4.83 26.80
N PRO A 59 -0.11 5.90 27.37
CA PRO A 59 1.14 6.47 26.87
C PRO A 59 2.33 5.51 26.90
N ASP A 60 2.37 4.55 27.83
CA ASP A 60 3.46 3.56 27.90
C ASP A 60 3.31 2.53 26.77
N GLU A 61 2.08 2.08 26.50
CA GLU A 61 1.79 1.20 25.36
C GLU A 61 2.12 1.88 24.02
N PHE A 62 1.80 3.17 23.89
CA PHE A 62 2.21 3.95 22.71
C PHE A 62 3.73 4.01 22.55
N ALA A 63 4.49 4.22 23.62
CA ALA A 63 5.94 4.28 23.53
C ALA A 63 6.54 2.97 22.98
N ASP A 64 5.98 1.82 23.38
CA ASP A 64 6.42 0.51 22.90
C ASP A 64 5.91 0.16 21.50
N LEU A 65 4.72 0.67 21.13
CA LEU A 65 4.01 0.29 19.90
C LEU A 65 3.88 1.43 18.87
N GLN A 66 4.64 2.52 18.99
CA GLN A 66 4.57 3.66 18.06
C GLN A 66 4.74 3.23 16.60
N SER A 67 5.67 2.31 16.32
CA SER A 67 5.87 1.81 14.95
C SER A 67 4.64 1.06 14.40
N ARG A 68 3.84 0.42 15.26
CA ARG A 68 2.58 -0.22 14.88
C ARG A 68 1.52 0.82 14.55
N VAL A 69 1.44 1.92 15.31
CA VAL A 69 0.53 3.03 15.01
C VAL A 69 0.83 3.61 13.63
N VAL A 70 2.11 3.82 13.30
CA VAL A 70 2.52 4.30 11.97
C VAL A 70 2.07 3.35 10.87
N LYS A 71 2.38 2.05 10.98
CA LYS A 71 1.95 1.04 9.99
C LYS A 71 0.44 0.98 9.83
N ASP A 72 -0.31 0.97 10.93
CA ASP A 72 -1.77 0.90 10.91
C ASP A 72 -2.35 2.16 10.26
N ALA A 73 -1.81 3.34 10.57
CA ALA A 73 -2.24 4.60 9.98
C ALA A 73 -1.95 4.68 8.47
N GLU A 74 -0.76 4.27 8.02
CA GLU A 74 -0.46 4.23 6.59
C GLU A 74 -1.31 3.19 5.83
N THR A 75 -1.65 2.08 6.49
CA THR A 75 -2.61 1.10 5.93
C THR A 75 -3.99 1.72 5.77
N ILE A 76 -4.46 2.51 6.75
CA ILE A 76 -5.73 3.26 6.65
C ILE A 76 -5.71 4.22 5.46
N SER A 77 -4.60 4.91 5.20
CA SER A 77 -4.47 5.79 4.03
C SER A 77 -4.75 5.04 2.72
N VAL A 78 -4.17 3.84 2.57
CA VAL A 78 -4.39 3.02 1.37
C VAL A 78 -5.83 2.48 1.31
N LEU A 79 -6.37 1.98 2.42
CA LEU A 79 -7.76 1.51 2.46
C LEU A 79 -8.76 2.62 2.11
N ALA A 80 -8.55 3.83 2.63
CA ALA A 80 -9.36 5.00 2.32
C ALA A 80 -9.23 5.40 0.84
N LEU A 81 -8.02 5.34 0.25
CA LEU A 81 -7.81 5.55 -1.19
C LEU A 81 -8.65 4.57 -2.03
N VAL A 82 -8.56 3.27 -1.72
CA VAL A 82 -9.32 2.24 -2.44
C VAL A 82 -10.82 2.45 -2.27
N LEU A 83 -11.30 2.74 -1.06
CA LEU A 83 -12.72 3.01 -0.77
C LEU A 83 -13.26 4.28 -1.47
N GLY A 84 -12.42 5.31 -1.59
CA GLY A 84 -12.75 6.54 -2.32
C GLY A 84 -12.89 6.30 -3.83
N LEU A 85 -12.03 5.45 -4.39
CA LEU A 85 -12.06 5.05 -5.81
C LEU A 85 -12.96 3.85 -6.10
N HIS A 86 -13.60 3.29 -5.06
CA HIS A 86 -14.36 2.06 -5.19
C HIS A 86 -15.60 2.25 -6.06
N ASP A 87 -15.95 1.26 -6.88
CA ASP A 87 -17.11 1.33 -7.76
C ASP A 87 -18.44 0.98 -7.06
N GLU A 88 -18.39 0.20 -5.97
CA GLU A 88 -19.52 -0.01 -5.04
C GLU A 88 -19.73 1.18 -4.09
N ASP A 89 -20.98 1.36 -3.63
CA ASP A 89 -21.30 2.32 -2.56
C ASP A 89 -20.76 1.83 -1.22
N ASN A 90 -20.28 2.76 -0.38
CA ASN A 90 -19.71 2.46 0.92
C ASN A 90 -19.71 3.71 1.82
N PRO A 91 -19.71 3.55 3.16
CA PRO A 91 -19.86 4.67 4.09
C PRO A 91 -18.69 5.66 4.06
N TYR A 92 -17.51 5.26 3.58
CA TYR A 92 -16.30 6.09 3.63
C TYR A 92 -15.96 6.78 2.31
N LYS A 93 -16.68 6.50 1.23
CA LYS A 93 -16.38 7.05 -0.10
C LYS A 93 -16.31 8.58 -0.11
N ALA A 94 -17.29 9.25 0.51
CA ALA A 94 -17.34 10.71 0.60
C ALA A 94 -16.35 11.32 1.61
N ALA A 95 -15.81 10.49 2.50
CA ALA A 95 -14.86 10.84 3.55
C ALA A 95 -13.40 10.50 3.19
N ALA A 96 -13.19 9.75 2.10
CA ALA A 96 -11.91 9.12 1.76
C ALA A 96 -10.73 10.10 1.75
N SER A 97 -10.89 11.28 1.13
CA SER A 97 -9.86 12.33 1.12
C SER A 97 -9.47 12.78 2.52
N GLU A 98 -10.43 13.00 3.41
CA GLU A 98 -10.16 13.46 4.77
C GLU A 98 -9.60 12.33 5.65
N LEU A 99 -10.04 11.09 5.43
CA LEU A 99 -9.46 9.90 6.06
C LEU A 99 -7.98 9.75 5.71
N ILE A 100 -7.61 9.88 4.43
CA ILE A 100 -6.21 9.84 3.98
C ILE A 100 -5.36 10.90 4.70
N LYS A 101 -5.82 12.15 4.72
CA LYS A 101 -5.08 13.25 5.36
C LYS A 101 -4.91 13.02 6.86
N ALA A 102 -5.98 12.61 7.53
CA ALA A 102 -5.96 12.40 8.97
C ALA A 102 -5.10 11.18 9.37
N SER A 103 -5.14 10.09 8.58
CA SER A 103 -4.28 8.93 8.82
C SER A 103 -2.81 9.26 8.58
N GLN A 104 -2.48 10.06 7.55
CA GLN A 104 -1.13 10.58 7.35
C GLN A 104 -0.66 11.44 8.53
N ALA A 105 -1.55 12.27 9.10
CA ALA A 105 -1.23 13.05 10.30
C ALA A 105 -0.93 12.17 11.52
N VAL A 106 -1.66 11.05 11.69
CA VAL A 106 -1.36 10.06 12.74
C VAL A 106 0.01 9.41 12.50
N ALA A 107 0.31 9.01 11.26
CA ALA A 107 1.60 8.40 10.90
C ALA A 107 2.79 9.34 11.11
N GLN A 108 2.59 10.66 10.94
CA GLN A 108 3.63 11.68 11.09
C GLN A 108 3.74 12.26 12.50
N ALA A 109 2.91 11.81 13.45
CA ALA A 109 2.92 12.32 14.81
C ALA A 109 4.24 11.98 15.53
N ALA A 110 4.91 13.03 16.03
CA ALA A 110 6.22 12.90 16.67
C ALA A 110 6.16 12.27 18.07
N ASP A 111 5.05 12.45 18.78
CA ASP A 111 4.87 12.02 20.16
C ASP A 111 3.41 11.61 20.47
N TYR A 112 3.18 11.12 21.67
CA TYR A 112 1.87 10.65 22.14
C TYR A 112 0.79 11.74 22.05
N ALA A 113 1.11 12.97 22.44
CA ALA A 113 0.15 14.07 22.45
C ALA A 113 -0.27 14.45 21.03
N ALA A 114 0.69 14.53 20.11
CA ALA A 114 0.44 14.73 18.68
C ALA A 114 -0.38 13.57 18.09
N ALA A 115 -0.07 12.32 18.46
CA ALA A 115 -0.77 11.15 17.97
C ALA A 115 -2.23 11.12 18.45
N LYS A 116 -2.51 11.44 19.72
CA LYS A 116 -3.90 11.59 20.22
C LYS A 116 -4.67 12.68 19.49
N ALA A 117 -4.04 13.83 19.26
CA ALA A 117 -4.67 14.94 18.56
C ALA A 117 -5.01 14.57 17.10
N ALA A 118 -4.07 13.96 16.38
CA ALA A 118 -4.29 13.46 15.02
C ALA A 118 -5.33 12.33 14.97
N PHE A 119 -5.34 11.44 15.96
CA PHE A 119 -6.32 10.36 16.03
C PHE A 119 -7.75 10.87 16.24
N ALA A 120 -7.93 11.93 17.03
CA ALA A 120 -9.23 12.59 17.15
C ALA A 120 -9.70 13.16 15.80
N GLN A 121 -8.79 13.69 14.97
CA GLN A 121 -9.12 14.13 13.61
C GLN A 121 -9.47 12.95 12.71
N LEU A 122 -8.76 11.82 12.83
CA LEU A 122 -9.09 10.59 12.09
C LEU A 122 -10.49 10.08 12.41
N GLN A 123 -10.88 10.09 13.68
CA GLN A 123 -12.24 9.71 14.10
C GLN A 123 -13.29 10.66 13.55
N ALA A 124 -13.03 11.98 13.55
CA ALA A 124 -13.94 12.97 12.96
C ALA A 124 -14.06 12.78 11.44
N ALA A 125 -12.96 12.46 10.76
CA ALA A 125 -12.89 12.28 9.32
C ALA A 125 -13.82 11.18 8.81
N LYS A 126 -14.14 10.15 9.61
CA LYS A 126 -15.09 9.07 9.26
C LYS A 126 -16.47 9.59 8.79
N SER A 127 -16.86 10.78 9.24
CA SER A 127 -18.14 11.42 8.91
C SER A 127 -18.01 12.66 8.03
N ALA A 128 -16.79 12.98 7.62
CA ALA A 128 -16.52 14.15 6.79
C ALA A 128 -17.21 14.03 5.43
N LYS A 129 -17.63 15.18 4.90
CA LYS A 129 -18.18 15.30 3.56
C LYS A 129 -17.35 16.34 2.83
N GLY A 130 -16.66 15.92 1.78
CA GLY A 130 -15.90 16.83 0.93
C GLY A 130 -14.48 16.31 0.66
N GLY A 131 -14.05 16.45 -0.58
CA GLY A 131 -12.81 15.89 -1.08
C GLY A 131 -13.07 14.61 -1.86
N GLU A 132 -12.91 14.70 -3.18
CA GLU A 132 -12.97 13.56 -4.07
C GLU A 132 -11.56 12.98 -4.24
N VAL A 133 -11.44 11.67 -4.11
CA VAL A 133 -10.23 10.97 -4.53
C VAL A 133 -10.32 10.79 -6.05
N THR A 134 -9.46 11.47 -6.79
CA THR A 134 -9.56 11.55 -8.26
C THR A 134 -8.64 10.61 -9.01
N GLY A 135 -7.75 9.89 -8.31
CA GLY A 135 -6.86 8.93 -8.95
C GLY A 135 -5.96 8.19 -7.97
N TRP A 136 -5.22 7.22 -8.51
CA TRP A 136 -4.22 6.44 -7.79
C TRP A 136 -2.97 7.28 -7.57
N VAL A 137 -2.77 7.69 -6.33
CA VAL A 137 -1.63 8.51 -5.90
C VAL A 137 -0.97 7.86 -4.68
N ARG A 138 0.29 8.21 -4.44
CA ARG A 138 1.02 7.75 -3.26
C ARG A 138 0.40 8.38 -2.01
N VAL A 139 -0.13 7.55 -1.12
CA VAL A 139 -0.79 7.97 0.13
C VAL A 139 -0.12 7.41 1.39
N ALA A 140 0.86 6.53 1.23
CA ALA A 140 1.60 5.84 2.29
C ALA A 140 3.04 5.59 1.81
N SER A 141 3.97 5.37 2.74
CA SER A 141 5.33 4.96 2.44
C SER A 141 5.40 3.46 2.12
N LEU A 142 6.24 3.09 1.17
CA LEU A 142 6.47 1.69 0.82
C LEU A 142 7.01 0.91 2.01
N THR A 143 7.87 1.52 2.82
CA THR A 143 8.44 0.90 4.01
C THR A 143 7.36 0.44 4.98
N ALA A 144 6.45 1.33 5.42
CA ALA A 144 5.43 0.90 6.39
C ALA A 144 4.46 -0.11 5.78
N LEU A 145 4.12 0.02 4.49
CA LEU A 145 3.31 -0.97 3.78
C LEU A 145 3.99 -2.35 3.75
N MET A 146 5.27 -2.42 3.38
CA MET A 146 6.02 -3.68 3.32
C MET A 146 6.32 -4.27 4.70
N GLU A 147 6.37 -3.47 5.76
CA GLU A 147 6.38 -3.98 7.12
C GLU A 147 5.00 -4.47 7.60
N GLN A 148 3.91 -3.92 7.06
CA GLN A 148 2.56 -4.37 7.37
C GLN A 148 2.19 -5.69 6.69
N VAL A 149 2.58 -5.86 5.43
CA VAL A 149 2.32 -7.08 4.63
C VAL A 149 2.63 -8.37 5.39
N PRO A 150 3.83 -8.58 5.99
CA PRO A 150 4.13 -9.81 6.72
C PRO A 150 3.28 -9.98 7.99
N LEU A 151 2.84 -8.90 8.64
CA LEU A 151 1.96 -8.97 9.81
C LEU A 151 0.57 -9.50 9.42
N VAL A 152 0.00 -8.95 8.34
CA VAL A 152 -1.30 -9.36 7.79
C VAL A 152 -1.22 -10.77 7.23
N ASN A 153 -0.21 -11.06 6.39
CA ASN A 153 -0.05 -12.38 5.79
C ASN A 153 0.18 -13.49 6.85
N SER A 154 0.98 -13.21 7.88
CA SER A 154 1.17 -14.17 8.99
C SER A 154 -0.12 -14.43 9.75
N ARG A 155 -0.95 -13.40 9.98
CA ARG A 155 -2.26 -13.55 10.60
C ARG A 155 -3.20 -14.39 9.73
N LEU A 156 -3.28 -14.08 8.44
CA LEU A 156 -4.02 -14.84 7.43
C LEU A 156 -3.62 -16.32 7.43
N LYS A 157 -2.33 -16.63 7.36
CA LYS A 157 -1.79 -18.00 7.43
C LYS A 157 -2.19 -18.73 8.73
N ARG A 158 -2.16 -18.04 9.87
CA ARG A 158 -2.62 -18.61 11.15
C ARG A 158 -4.13 -18.89 11.14
N TYR A 159 -4.91 -18.08 10.46
CA TYR A 159 -6.36 -18.27 10.32
C TYR A 159 -6.72 -19.40 9.36
N LEU A 160 -5.96 -19.63 8.29
CA LEU A 160 -6.15 -20.78 7.40
C LEU A 160 -6.13 -22.13 8.14
N ARG A 161 -5.34 -22.26 9.21
CA ARG A 161 -5.32 -23.45 10.08
C ARG A 161 -6.61 -23.67 10.88
N ARG A 162 -7.47 -22.65 10.96
CA ARG A 162 -8.75 -22.61 11.69
C ARG A 162 -9.86 -22.08 10.77
N PHE A 163 -9.79 -22.45 9.49
CA PHE A 163 -10.58 -21.86 8.40
C PHE A 163 -12.07 -21.76 8.72
N ASP A 164 -12.69 -22.85 9.21
CA ASP A 164 -14.13 -22.91 9.50
C ASP A 164 -14.64 -21.77 10.39
N ARG A 165 -13.78 -21.26 11.29
CA ARG A 165 -14.12 -20.17 12.23
C ARG A 165 -13.57 -18.82 11.84
N GLN A 166 -12.74 -18.76 10.81
CA GLN A 166 -11.93 -17.59 10.48
C GLN A 166 -12.04 -17.18 9.01
N ALA A 167 -12.87 -17.83 8.21
CA ALA A 167 -13.05 -17.51 6.79
C ALA A 167 -13.37 -16.03 6.54
N ASP A 168 -14.14 -15.36 7.40
CA ASP A 168 -14.43 -13.94 7.22
C ASP A 168 -13.20 -13.07 7.55
N ALA A 169 -12.44 -13.41 8.60
CA ALA A 169 -11.19 -12.74 8.93
C ALA A 169 -10.11 -12.93 7.84
N ILE A 170 -10.05 -14.13 7.23
CA ILE A 170 -9.17 -14.41 6.08
C ILE A 170 -9.56 -13.53 4.89
N ALA A 171 -10.86 -13.38 4.61
CA ALA A 171 -11.33 -12.53 3.53
C ALA A 171 -10.92 -11.06 3.75
N VAL A 172 -11.13 -10.54 4.95
CA VAL A 172 -10.71 -9.17 5.33
C VAL A 172 -9.20 -8.99 5.20
N ASP A 173 -8.39 -9.91 5.73
CA ASP A 173 -6.93 -9.83 5.62
C ASP A 173 -6.45 -9.87 4.16
N ALA A 174 -7.10 -10.71 3.33
CA ALA A 174 -6.80 -10.79 1.91
C ALA A 174 -7.18 -9.50 1.16
N ALA A 175 -8.30 -8.86 1.50
CA ALA A 175 -8.69 -7.57 0.93
C ALA A 175 -7.69 -6.47 1.27
N VAL A 176 -7.15 -6.46 2.51
CA VAL A 176 -6.08 -5.54 2.91
C VAL A 176 -4.83 -5.74 2.05
N LEU A 177 -4.39 -6.99 1.85
CA LEU A 177 -3.22 -7.27 1.03
C LEU A 177 -3.44 -6.85 -0.44
N ALA A 178 -4.63 -7.06 -0.99
CA ALA A 178 -4.98 -6.60 -2.33
C ALA A 178 -4.95 -5.06 -2.45
N ALA A 179 -5.49 -4.36 -1.45
CA ALA A 179 -5.45 -2.90 -1.38
C ALA A 179 -4.02 -2.36 -1.28
N ILE A 180 -3.18 -2.95 -0.41
CA ILE A 180 -1.76 -2.58 -0.27
C ILE A 180 -1.04 -2.78 -1.61
N ALA A 181 -1.23 -3.93 -2.27
CA ALA A 181 -0.58 -4.22 -3.54
C ALA A 181 -0.96 -3.20 -4.63
N GLN A 182 -2.25 -2.87 -4.76
CA GLN A 182 -2.72 -1.86 -5.71
C GLN A 182 -2.22 -0.45 -5.38
N GLY A 183 -2.27 -0.05 -4.10
CA GLY A 183 -1.81 1.27 -3.66
C GLY A 183 -0.31 1.47 -3.83
N SER A 184 0.48 0.40 -3.64
CA SER A 184 1.95 0.44 -3.74
C SER A 184 2.47 0.68 -5.16
N MET A 185 1.63 0.57 -6.20
CA MET A 185 2.04 0.91 -7.57
C MET A 185 2.54 2.35 -7.67
N ALA A 186 1.98 3.27 -6.87
CA ALA A 186 2.39 4.67 -6.82
C ALA A 186 3.70 4.92 -6.05
N ASN A 187 4.32 3.88 -5.47
CA ASN A 187 5.57 3.96 -4.70
C ASN A 187 6.81 3.49 -5.48
N LEU A 188 6.76 3.48 -6.81
CA LEU A 188 7.88 3.05 -7.65
C LEU A 188 9.21 3.76 -7.30
N ASP A 189 9.13 5.05 -6.99
CA ASP A 189 10.26 5.91 -6.63
C ASP A 189 10.93 5.52 -5.31
N GLU A 190 10.22 4.80 -4.43
CA GLU A 190 10.71 4.31 -3.14
C GLU A 190 11.28 2.88 -3.23
N THR A 191 11.23 2.26 -4.41
CA THR A 191 11.84 0.94 -4.63
C THR A 191 13.36 1.04 -4.76
N SER A 192 14.07 -0.08 -4.55
CA SER A 192 15.52 -0.16 -4.80
C SER A 192 15.90 -0.09 -6.29
N ARG A 193 14.90 -0.18 -7.20
CA ARG A 193 15.09 -0.21 -8.65
C ARG A 193 13.99 0.60 -9.37
N PRO A 194 13.92 1.93 -9.20
CA PRO A 194 12.85 2.76 -9.75
C PRO A 194 12.81 2.78 -11.28
N SER A 195 13.89 2.36 -11.96
CA SER A 195 13.93 2.17 -13.41
C SER A 195 13.20 0.92 -13.91
N ASN A 196 12.84 -0.01 -13.02
CA ASN A 196 12.22 -1.30 -13.36
C ASN A 196 10.69 -1.25 -13.20
N SER A 197 10.06 -0.17 -13.69
CA SER A 197 8.64 0.12 -13.51
C SER A 197 7.71 -1.03 -13.94
N GLU A 198 7.95 -1.60 -15.12
CA GLU A 198 7.12 -2.70 -15.66
C GLU A 198 7.11 -3.92 -14.73
N GLN A 199 8.26 -4.29 -14.18
CA GLN A 199 8.36 -5.41 -13.25
C GLN A 199 7.71 -5.08 -11.90
N TRP A 200 7.88 -3.86 -11.40
CA TRP A 200 7.24 -3.40 -10.17
C TRP A 200 5.71 -3.51 -10.28
N PHE A 201 5.16 -2.92 -11.34
CA PHE A 201 3.72 -2.95 -11.59
C PHE A 201 3.21 -4.37 -11.75
N ALA A 202 3.93 -5.23 -12.49
CA ALA A 202 3.55 -6.64 -12.65
C ALA A 202 3.52 -7.40 -11.32
N PHE A 203 4.47 -7.16 -10.40
CA PHE A 203 4.44 -7.79 -9.07
C PHE A 203 3.30 -7.27 -8.20
N CYS A 204 3.02 -5.95 -8.23
CA CYS A 204 1.85 -5.38 -7.56
C CYS A 204 0.54 -5.99 -8.08
N GLU A 205 0.39 -6.16 -9.40
CA GLU A 205 -0.78 -6.81 -10.00
C GLU A 205 -0.91 -8.27 -9.57
N GLN A 206 0.19 -9.04 -9.64
CA GLN A 206 0.18 -10.45 -9.25
C GLN A 206 -0.18 -10.64 -7.76
N MET A 207 0.39 -9.82 -6.88
CA MET A 207 0.07 -9.87 -5.45
C MET A 207 -1.41 -9.48 -5.20
N ARG A 208 -1.90 -8.43 -5.87
CA ARG A 208 -3.31 -8.01 -5.78
C ARG A 208 -4.26 -9.13 -6.20
N ASP A 209 -4.00 -9.74 -7.34
CA ASP A 209 -4.89 -10.74 -7.92
C ASP A 209 -4.83 -12.07 -7.14
N ALA A 210 -3.65 -12.45 -6.63
CA ALA A 210 -3.52 -13.61 -5.75
C ALA A 210 -4.23 -13.40 -4.40
N ALA A 211 -4.11 -12.21 -3.81
CA ALA A 211 -4.84 -11.85 -2.60
C ALA A 211 -6.37 -11.83 -2.84
N ALA A 212 -6.83 -11.30 -3.97
CA ALA A 212 -8.23 -11.36 -4.38
C ALA A 212 -8.75 -12.81 -4.49
N ALA A 213 -7.92 -13.74 -5.02
CA ALA A 213 -8.28 -15.15 -5.08
C ALA A 213 -8.42 -15.79 -3.69
N VAL A 214 -7.56 -15.42 -2.72
CA VAL A 214 -7.70 -15.85 -1.31
C VAL A 214 -9.02 -15.33 -0.74
N ASN A 215 -9.31 -14.04 -0.93
CA ASN A 215 -10.55 -13.41 -0.47
C ASN A 215 -11.78 -14.16 -0.99
N LYS A 216 -11.86 -14.35 -2.32
CA LYS A 216 -12.97 -15.02 -2.98
C LYS A 216 -13.18 -16.45 -2.47
N ALA A 217 -12.10 -17.22 -2.32
CA ALA A 217 -12.18 -18.58 -1.81
C ALA A 217 -12.63 -18.62 -0.34
N ALA A 218 -12.13 -17.69 0.49
CA ALA A 218 -12.55 -17.56 1.88
C ALA A 218 -14.04 -17.21 2.00
N ARG A 219 -14.54 -16.27 1.20
CA ARG A 219 -15.97 -15.93 1.13
C ARG A 219 -16.83 -17.09 0.62
N ALA A 220 -16.32 -17.88 -0.32
CA ALA A 220 -16.96 -19.11 -0.79
C ALA A 220 -16.87 -20.29 0.20
N LYS A 221 -16.24 -20.09 1.37
CA LYS A 221 -15.93 -21.14 2.36
C LYS A 221 -15.16 -22.33 1.74
N ASP A 222 -14.33 -22.06 0.73
CA ASP A 222 -13.46 -23.02 0.07
C ASP A 222 -12.05 -22.99 0.68
N GLN A 223 -11.81 -23.82 1.68
CA GLN A 223 -10.51 -23.89 2.36
C GLN A 223 -9.38 -24.33 1.42
N ALA A 224 -9.66 -25.28 0.52
CA ALA A 224 -8.65 -25.80 -0.40
C ALA A 224 -8.25 -24.73 -1.41
N GLY A 225 -9.24 -24.02 -1.98
CA GLY A 225 -9.02 -22.88 -2.85
C GLY A 225 -8.26 -21.75 -2.14
N ALA A 226 -8.64 -21.41 -0.90
CA ALA A 226 -7.96 -20.37 -0.14
C ALA A 226 -6.50 -20.71 0.16
N THR A 227 -6.21 -21.99 0.47
CA THR A 227 -4.85 -22.47 0.72
C THR A 227 -4.00 -22.43 -0.56
N ALA A 228 -4.56 -22.84 -1.71
CA ALA A 228 -3.85 -22.80 -2.99
C ALA A 228 -3.59 -21.36 -3.47
N ALA A 229 -4.58 -20.48 -3.29
CA ALA A 229 -4.42 -19.06 -3.58
C ALA A 229 -3.40 -18.40 -2.66
N GLU A 230 -3.35 -18.77 -1.37
CA GLU A 230 -2.36 -18.24 -0.44
C GLU A 230 -0.94 -18.69 -0.82
N ALA A 231 -0.74 -19.94 -1.22
CA ALA A 231 0.55 -20.38 -1.73
C ALA A 231 1.01 -19.57 -2.97
N THR A 232 0.06 -19.20 -3.82
CA THR A 232 0.32 -18.31 -4.96
C THR A 232 0.70 -16.91 -4.49
N LEU A 233 -0.05 -16.35 -3.54
CA LEU A 233 0.23 -15.05 -2.93
C LEU A 233 1.63 -15.01 -2.30
N ALA A 234 2.00 -16.01 -1.49
CA ALA A 234 3.33 -16.10 -0.89
C ALA A 234 4.43 -16.10 -1.95
N LYS A 235 4.24 -16.86 -3.04
CA LYS A 235 5.18 -16.90 -4.16
C LYS A 235 5.38 -15.52 -4.81
N THR A 236 4.32 -14.72 -4.97
CA THR A 236 4.47 -13.35 -5.52
C THR A 236 5.35 -12.45 -4.64
N CYS A 237 5.26 -12.60 -3.32
CA CYS A 237 6.12 -11.87 -2.39
C CYS A 237 7.59 -12.29 -2.55
N ASP A 238 7.85 -13.60 -2.63
CA ASP A 238 9.20 -14.13 -2.77
C ASP A 238 9.85 -13.68 -4.09
N GLU A 239 9.11 -13.78 -5.20
CA GLU A 239 9.59 -13.37 -6.53
C GLU A 239 9.85 -11.86 -6.63
N CYS A 240 8.98 -11.04 -6.02
CA CYS A 240 9.21 -9.60 -5.91
C CYS A 240 10.48 -9.28 -5.10
N HIS A 241 10.66 -9.93 -3.94
CA HIS A 241 11.83 -9.73 -3.09
C HIS A 241 13.14 -10.13 -3.77
N VAL A 242 13.16 -11.16 -4.62
CA VAL A 242 14.38 -11.50 -5.40
C VAL A 242 14.85 -10.33 -6.27
N VAL A 243 13.93 -9.51 -6.76
CA VAL A 243 14.24 -8.38 -7.65
C VAL A 243 14.46 -7.08 -6.86
N PHE A 244 13.52 -6.75 -5.97
CA PHE A 244 13.43 -5.44 -5.32
C PHE A 244 13.91 -5.41 -3.86
N HIS A 245 14.15 -6.57 -3.24
CA HIS A 245 14.67 -6.67 -1.86
C HIS A 245 15.59 -7.91 -1.65
N PRO A 246 16.60 -8.12 -2.52
CA PRO A 246 17.38 -9.36 -2.56
C PRO A 246 18.11 -9.66 -1.23
N GLU A 247 18.42 -8.65 -0.44
CA GLU A 247 19.06 -8.75 0.87
C GLU A 247 18.19 -9.39 1.96
N ALA A 248 16.89 -9.51 1.73
CA ALA A 248 15.94 -10.18 2.63
C ALA A 248 15.69 -11.65 2.27
N VAL A 249 16.06 -12.08 1.07
CA VAL A 249 15.91 -13.47 0.62
C VAL A 249 16.79 -14.38 1.50
N GLY A 250 16.18 -15.39 2.13
CA GLY A 250 16.86 -16.35 3.00
C GLY A 250 17.04 -15.92 4.47
N LYS A 251 16.49 -14.78 4.90
CA LYS A 251 16.48 -14.33 6.31
C LYS A 251 15.14 -14.51 7.02
N LEU A 252 14.12 -14.98 6.30
CA LEU A 252 12.75 -15.13 6.80
C LEU A 252 12.38 -16.59 7.13
N GLU A 253 13.37 -17.49 7.19
CA GLU A 253 13.21 -18.89 7.65
C GLU A 253 13.28 -19.03 9.17
#